data_AF-A0A9E1MZ49-F1
#
_entry.id   AF-A0A9E1MZ49-F1
#
_cell.length_a   1.000
_cell.length_b   1.000
_cell.length_c   1.000
_cell.angle_alpha   90.00
_cell.angle_beta   90.00
_cell.angle_gamma   90.00
#
_symmetry.space_group_name_H-M   'P 1'
#
loop_
_entity.id
_entity.type
_entity.pdbx_description
1 polymer ?
#
loop_
_entity_poly.entity_id
_entity_poly.type
_entity_poly.pdbx_seq_one_letter_code
_entity_poly.pdbx_strand_id
1 'polypeptide(L)'
;IIELGPGQWEVLFSSAQYGMHTRSLEVPEETPSLIELDVVLVPHGDDEMSELELQVLGPRGQPVEGAVVYVDGTSRGKTAGGGKLNVPWLAPGPREVTIDAALHSISAQVVSLAEGVHPMEVTLDWDVGVVEVEAKTQNDPISDGFVRFLSLTETVPAMPLGRDGKQLAQLTPGEWQILVTSAQYGILTEELSVPEAPGLTAMTLETEEVEPESTELLVRIVDVHERPIQDAVVQLGEAEVLSASLAGTRHILGLQRGTATLTVTAKGFRPTEVSVELRESWQEVRVVMESLGVPVKVVVTDTAENPVGAILRFEGPFHLPVAQLDETGEKNLSIRPGKWRIIAEAEGLEVLTHDFELASSDTDTVLKLQLEKSMVDITYEEVVIHEEIYFASDQAVVGSDSADILDEVANNLLAHRAILVMEIQGHTDSLGDVAYNQALSEMRAEAVKVALVARGVGLERLVARGYGPVRPLASNDNDEGRQRNRRVQFDIVEWNPLAQPAEAKED
;
A
#
# COMPACT_ATOMS: atom_id res chain seq x y z
N ILE A 1 -2.45 12.32 -45.85
CA ILE A 1 -1.38 11.53 -45.19
C ILE A 1 -1.09 12.22 -43.88
N ILE A 2 -1.32 11.55 -42.77
CA ILE A 2 -1.10 12.05 -41.41
C ILE A 2 -0.09 11.09 -40.79
N GLU A 3 0.92 11.63 -40.10
CA GLU A 3 1.87 10.81 -39.35
C GLU A 3 1.34 10.63 -37.92
N LEU A 4 1.21 9.37 -37.50
CA LEU A 4 0.76 8.99 -36.15
C LEU A 4 1.87 8.20 -35.47
N GLY A 5 2.05 8.41 -34.17
CA GLY A 5 2.92 7.58 -33.34
C GLY A 5 2.32 6.19 -33.10
N PRO A 6 3.12 5.22 -32.62
CA PRO A 6 2.59 3.90 -32.29
C PRO A 6 1.57 3.96 -31.14
N GLY A 7 0.60 3.04 -31.16
CA GLY A 7 -0.46 2.95 -30.15
C GLY A 7 -1.87 2.81 -30.74
N GLN A 8 -2.86 2.83 -29.86
CA GLN A 8 -4.28 2.80 -30.22
C GLN A 8 -4.79 4.22 -30.46
N TRP A 9 -5.42 4.43 -31.61
CA TRP A 9 -5.98 5.71 -32.02
C TRP A 9 -7.47 5.54 -32.33
N GLU A 10 -8.28 6.53 -32.00
CA GLU A 10 -9.60 6.69 -32.60
C GLU A 10 -9.54 7.76 -33.67
N VAL A 11 -9.89 7.39 -34.90
CA VAL A 11 -9.94 8.30 -36.04
C VAL A 11 -11.39 8.66 -36.31
N LEU A 12 -11.68 9.96 -36.21
CA LEU A 12 -13.00 10.52 -36.42
C LEU A 12 -13.11 11.10 -37.84
N PHE A 13 -14.10 10.62 -38.61
CA PHE A 13 -14.45 11.12 -39.92
C PHE A 13 -15.74 11.90 -39.81
N SER A 14 -15.75 13.17 -40.21
CA SER A 14 -16.97 13.94 -40.32
C SER A 14 -17.21 14.36 -41.77
N SER A 15 -18.45 14.25 -42.21
CA SER A 15 -18.88 14.74 -43.50
C SER A 15 -20.27 15.35 -43.39
N ALA A 16 -20.46 16.51 -43.99
CA ALA A 16 -21.74 17.21 -44.00
C ALA A 16 -22.90 16.36 -44.57
N GLN A 17 -22.60 15.42 -45.47
CA GLN A 17 -23.61 14.56 -46.11
C GLN A 17 -23.70 13.15 -45.48
N TYR A 18 -22.71 12.74 -44.68
CA TYR A 18 -22.58 11.35 -44.22
C TYR A 18 -22.38 11.21 -42.72
N GLY A 19 -22.46 12.29 -41.94
CA GLY A 19 -22.36 12.26 -40.49
C GLY A 19 -20.95 12.00 -39.97
N MET A 20 -20.87 11.61 -38.69
CA MET A 20 -19.64 11.31 -37.97
C MET A 20 -19.44 9.80 -37.83
N HIS A 21 -18.26 9.30 -38.20
CA HIS A 21 -17.89 7.89 -38.10
C HIS A 21 -16.58 7.77 -37.34
N THR A 22 -16.49 6.85 -36.40
CA THR A 22 -15.25 6.57 -35.65
C THR A 22 -14.69 5.22 -36.08
N ARG A 23 -13.36 5.15 -36.25
CA ARG A 23 -12.63 3.89 -36.41
C ARG A 23 -11.47 3.83 -35.46
N SER A 24 -11.39 2.75 -34.71
CA SER A 24 -10.19 2.40 -33.98
C SER A 24 -9.10 1.95 -34.96
N LEU A 25 -7.90 2.45 -34.77
CA LEU A 25 -6.71 2.20 -35.56
C LEU A 25 -5.57 1.85 -34.61
N GLU A 26 -4.97 0.68 -34.79
CA GLU A 26 -3.75 0.29 -34.09
C GLU A 26 -2.54 0.58 -34.98
N VAL A 27 -1.64 1.42 -34.49
CA VAL A 27 -0.37 1.72 -35.16
C VAL A 27 0.73 0.89 -34.50
N PRO A 28 1.32 -0.10 -35.19
CA PRO A 28 2.33 -0.98 -34.62
C PRO A 28 3.64 -0.24 -34.32
N GLU A 29 4.39 -0.70 -33.32
CA GLU A 29 5.65 -0.09 -32.88
C GLU A 29 6.81 -0.22 -33.88
N GLU A 30 6.77 -1.23 -34.75
CA GLU A 30 7.89 -1.52 -35.63
C GLU A 30 7.53 -1.31 -37.12
N THR A 31 8.28 -0.40 -37.75
CA THR A 31 8.26 0.07 -39.15
C THR A 31 7.14 1.05 -39.57
N PRO A 32 7.49 2.20 -40.21
CA PRO A 32 6.50 3.10 -40.81
C PRO A 32 5.82 2.42 -42.01
N SER A 33 4.63 1.88 -41.79
CA SER A 33 3.76 1.35 -42.84
C SER A 33 2.68 2.38 -43.19
N LEU A 34 2.45 2.61 -44.48
CA LEU A 34 1.26 3.33 -44.93
C LEU A 34 0.03 2.47 -44.59
N ILE A 35 -0.76 2.91 -43.64
CA ILE A 35 -2.04 2.26 -43.31
C ILE A 35 -3.13 2.96 -44.13
N GLU A 36 -3.65 2.27 -45.15
CA GLU A 36 -4.83 2.73 -45.88
C GLU A 36 -6.07 2.38 -45.07
N LEU A 37 -6.81 3.41 -44.68
CA LEU A 37 -8.08 3.24 -43.99
C LEU A 37 -9.21 3.49 -44.99
N ASP A 38 -9.84 2.42 -45.45
CA ASP A 38 -11.03 2.49 -46.30
C ASP A 38 -12.25 2.80 -45.45
N VAL A 39 -12.82 4.00 -45.64
CA VAL A 39 -14.05 4.41 -44.97
C VAL A 39 -15.16 4.50 -46.00
N VAL A 40 -16.05 3.50 -45.98
CA VAL A 40 -17.30 3.54 -46.74
C VAL A 40 -18.32 4.31 -45.92
N LEU A 41 -18.48 5.58 -46.26
CA LEU A 41 -19.51 6.44 -45.69
C LEU A 41 -20.86 6.07 -46.29
N VAL A 42 -21.75 5.50 -45.47
CA VAL A 42 -23.12 5.19 -45.89
C VAL A 42 -23.94 6.47 -45.75
N PRO A 43 -24.62 6.94 -46.82
CA PRO A 43 -25.53 8.08 -46.69
C PRO A 43 -26.64 7.67 -45.72
N HIS A 44 -26.84 8.48 -44.67
CA HIS A 44 -28.08 8.40 -43.92
C HIS A 44 -29.21 8.75 -44.90
N GLY A 45 -30.29 7.97 -44.90
CA GLY A 45 -31.49 8.34 -45.65
C GLY A 45 -31.95 9.73 -45.22
N ASP A 46 -32.77 10.39 -46.04
CA ASP A 46 -33.40 11.70 -45.77
C ASP A 46 -34.28 11.74 -44.48
N ASP A 47 -34.13 10.78 -43.57
CA ASP A 47 -34.87 10.66 -42.33
C ASP A 47 -34.14 11.44 -41.21
N GLU A 48 -34.62 12.68 -41.00
CA GLU A 48 -34.76 13.34 -39.70
C GLU A 48 -33.53 13.35 -38.78
N MET A 49 -32.48 14.14 -39.04
CA MET A 49 -31.36 14.29 -38.09
C MET A 49 -31.65 15.35 -37.02
N SER A 50 -31.16 15.10 -35.80
CA SER A 50 -31.23 16.01 -34.66
C SER A 50 -29.88 16.69 -34.41
N GLU A 51 -29.94 17.90 -33.87
CA GLU A 51 -28.79 18.68 -33.42
C GLU A 51 -29.04 19.10 -31.97
N LEU A 52 -28.05 18.94 -31.10
CA LEU A 52 -28.13 19.36 -29.70
C LEU A 52 -27.26 20.60 -29.50
N GLU A 53 -27.90 21.74 -29.20
CA GLU A 53 -27.22 22.96 -28.77
C GLU A 53 -27.12 22.97 -27.25
N LEU A 54 -25.98 22.55 -26.72
CA LEU A 54 -25.73 22.45 -25.30
C LEU A 54 -25.15 23.75 -24.74
N GLN A 55 -25.66 24.19 -23.59
CA GLN A 55 -25.03 25.19 -22.73
C GLN A 55 -24.82 24.61 -21.34
N VAL A 56 -23.57 24.61 -20.88
CA VAL A 56 -23.18 24.08 -19.57
C VAL A 56 -22.83 25.24 -18.64
N LEU A 57 -23.52 25.29 -17.52
CA LEU A 57 -23.39 26.29 -16.47
C LEU A 57 -22.94 25.61 -15.17
N GLY A 58 -22.23 26.35 -14.33
CA GLY A 58 -21.88 25.93 -12.97
C GLY A 58 -22.93 26.42 -11.96
N PRO A 59 -22.75 26.12 -10.66
CA PRO A 59 -23.77 26.37 -9.64
C PRO A 59 -24.15 27.84 -9.44
N ARG A 60 -23.28 28.78 -9.82
CA ARG A 60 -23.55 30.23 -9.74
C ARG A 60 -23.99 30.82 -11.08
N GLY A 61 -24.35 29.98 -12.05
CA GLY A 61 -24.75 30.37 -13.40
C GLY A 61 -23.60 30.80 -14.31
N GLN A 62 -22.34 30.63 -13.87
CA GLN A 62 -21.17 30.91 -14.69
C GLN A 62 -21.01 29.83 -15.78
N PRO A 63 -20.59 30.19 -17.00
CA PRO A 63 -20.27 29.19 -18.00
C PRO A 63 -19.16 28.22 -17.59
N VAL A 64 -19.32 26.94 -17.91
CA VAL A 64 -18.28 25.91 -17.72
C VAL A 64 -17.66 25.59 -19.07
N GLU A 65 -16.45 26.09 -19.30
CA GLU A 65 -15.66 25.79 -20.49
C GLU A 65 -14.77 24.56 -20.28
N GLY A 66 -14.52 23.81 -21.36
CA GLY A 66 -13.70 22.59 -21.32
C GLY A 66 -14.41 21.33 -20.85
N ALA A 67 -15.71 21.39 -20.50
CA ALA A 67 -16.51 20.24 -20.10
C ALA A 67 -16.61 19.26 -21.27
N VAL A 68 -16.23 18.00 -21.05
CA VAL A 68 -16.32 16.93 -22.04
C VAL A 68 -17.75 16.42 -22.09
N VAL A 69 -18.33 16.40 -23.29
CA VAL A 69 -19.70 15.94 -23.51
C VAL A 69 -19.67 14.60 -24.20
N TYR A 70 -20.37 13.63 -23.62
CA TYR A 70 -20.60 12.30 -24.19
C TYR A 70 -22.06 12.17 -24.57
N VAL A 71 -22.33 11.54 -25.71
CA VAL A 71 -23.69 11.13 -26.10
C VAL A 71 -23.67 9.64 -26.38
N ASP A 72 -24.51 8.89 -25.64
CA ASP A 72 -24.55 7.42 -25.63
C ASP A 72 -23.15 6.80 -25.41
N GLY A 73 -22.39 7.36 -24.46
CA GLY A 73 -21.04 6.94 -24.11
C GLY A 73 -19.93 7.37 -25.08
N THR A 74 -20.26 8.03 -26.19
CA THR A 74 -19.26 8.49 -27.18
C THR A 74 -18.93 9.98 -26.97
N SER A 75 -17.65 10.34 -26.86
CA SER A 75 -17.24 11.74 -26.73
C SER A 75 -17.58 12.55 -27.98
N ARG A 76 -18.21 13.71 -27.80
CA ARG A 76 -18.67 14.61 -28.88
C ARG A 76 -17.91 15.93 -28.95
N GLY A 77 -17.09 16.23 -27.96
CA GLY A 77 -16.28 17.44 -27.90
C GLY A 77 -16.23 18.04 -26.51
N LYS A 78 -15.70 19.26 -26.43
CA LYS A 78 -15.62 20.06 -25.20
C LYS A 78 -16.38 21.36 -25.36
N THR A 79 -17.02 21.83 -24.29
CA THR A 79 -17.63 23.16 -24.28
C THR A 79 -16.57 24.25 -24.46
N ALA A 80 -16.94 25.34 -25.12
CA ALA A 80 -16.10 26.51 -25.32
C ALA A 80 -16.97 27.77 -25.36
N GLY A 81 -16.35 28.95 -25.22
CA GLY A 81 -16.96 30.24 -25.51
C GLY A 81 -18.31 30.44 -24.83
N GLY A 82 -18.30 30.70 -23.52
CA GLY A 82 -19.52 30.82 -22.74
C GLY A 82 -20.19 29.47 -22.45
N GLY A 83 -19.39 28.39 -22.39
CA GLY A 83 -19.82 27.06 -21.92
C GLY A 83 -20.70 26.32 -22.92
N LYS A 84 -20.61 26.63 -24.21
CA LYS A 84 -21.48 26.07 -25.24
C LYS A 84 -20.80 24.97 -26.05
N LEU A 85 -21.59 24.00 -26.51
CA LEU A 85 -21.17 23.01 -27.49
C LEU A 85 -22.35 22.69 -28.41
N ASN A 86 -22.08 22.66 -29.71
CA ASN A 86 -23.04 22.16 -30.68
C ASN A 86 -22.68 20.72 -31.06
N VAL A 87 -23.63 19.80 -30.92
CA VAL A 87 -23.49 18.38 -31.27
C VAL A 87 -24.46 18.03 -32.41
N PRO A 88 -24.02 18.17 -33.67
CA PRO A 88 -24.84 17.84 -34.82
C PRO A 88 -24.85 16.33 -35.10
N TRP A 89 -25.77 15.94 -35.98
CA TRP A 89 -25.87 14.59 -36.54
C TRP A 89 -26.20 13.50 -35.52
N LEU A 90 -27.11 13.79 -34.60
CA LEU A 90 -27.67 12.80 -33.67
C LEU A 90 -28.92 12.17 -34.30
N ALA A 91 -29.06 10.85 -34.19
CA ALA A 91 -30.29 10.20 -34.62
C ALA A 91 -31.41 10.50 -33.60
N PRO A 92 -32.67 10.70 -34.04
CA PRO A 92 -33.81 10.93 -33.15
C PRO A 92 -34.01 9.79 -32.14
N GLY A 93 -34.79 10.10 -31.11
CA GLY A 93 -35.08 9.19 -30.00
C GLY A 93 -34.35 9.54 -28.71
N PRO A 94 -34.49 8.70 -27.67
CA PRO A 94 -33.81 8.91 -26.39
C PRO A 94 -32.30 8.77 -26.55
N ARG A 95 -31.57 9.75 -26.02
CA ARG A 95 -30.12 9.82 -25.97
C ARG A 95 -29.67 10.10 -24.55
N GLU A 96 -28.67 9.37 -24.08
CA GLU A 96 -28.01 9.69 -22.82
C GLU A 96 -26.93 10.72 -23.08
N VAL A 97 -27.03 11.87 -22.42
CA VAL A 97 -26.03 12.95 -22.48
C VAL A 97 -25.31 12.98 -21.13
N THR A 98 -24.01 12.70 -21.15
CA THR A 98 -23.15 12.75 -19.96
C THR A 98 -22.15 13.88 -20.10
N ILE A 99 -22.00 14.68 -19.04
CA ILE A 99 -21.12 15.85 -19.01
C ILE A 99 -20.15 15.68 -17.85
N ASP A 100 -18.87 15.72 -18.18
CA ASP A 100 -17.76 15.60 -17.24
C ASP A 100 -16.90 16.86 -17.32
N ALA A 101 -16.71 17.54 -16.18
CA ALA A 101 -15.99 18.80 -16.13
C ALA A 101 -15.17 18.89 -14.84
N ALA A 102 -13.97 19.47 -14.95
CA ALA A 102 -13.11 19.68 -13.78
C ALA A 102 -13.85 20.49 -12.69
N LEU A 103 -13.64 20.11 -11.43
CA LEU A 103 -14.28 20.68 -10.24
C LEU A 103 -15.80 20.49 -10.13
N HIS A 104 -16.45 19.76 -11.05
CA HIS A 104 -17.90 19.60 -11.04
C HIS A 104 -18.31 18.13 -11.01
N SER A 105 -19.44 17.86 -10.37
CA SER A 105 -20.03 16.52 -10.37
C SER A 105 -20.46 16.14 -11.78
N ILE A 106 -20.21 14.88 -12.17
CA ILE A 106 -20.66 14.34 -13.46
C ILE A 106 -22.20 14.42 -13.54
N SER A 107 -22.71 14.96 -14.63
CA SER A 107 -24.16 14.98 -14.93
C SER A 107 -24.48 13.95 -16.01
N ALA A 108 -25.52 13.15 -15.82
CA ALA A 108 -26.05 12.24 -16.83
C ALA A 108 -27.56 12.45 -16.97
N GLN A 109 -28.03 12.73 -18.17
CA GLN A 109 -29.44 13.04 -18.46
C GLN A 109 -29.91 12.34 -19.73
N VAL A 110 -31.12 11.80 -19.72
CA VAL A 110 -31.73 11.23 -20.93
C VAL A 110 -32.58 12.30 -21.61
N VAL A 111 -32.25 12.65 -22.84
CA VAL A 111 -32.97 13.61 -23.67
C VAL A 111 -33.61 12.89 -24.85
N SER A 112 -34.89 13.13 -25.10
CA SER A 112 -35.57 12.61 -26.29
C SER A 112 -35.46 13.62 -27.43
N LEU A 113 -34.67 13.30 -28.45
CA LEU A 113 -34.47 14.16 -29.61
C LEU A 113 -35.50 13.87 -30.69
N ALA A 114 -36.07 14.93 -31.28
CA ALA A 114 -36.85 14.87 -32.51
C ALA A 114 -36.03 15.49 -33.66
N GLU A 115 -36.52 15.45 -34.89
CA GLU A 115 -35.86 16.16 -36.00
C GLU A 115 -35.62 17.65 -35.65
N GLY A 116 -34.46 18.18 -36.05
CA GLY A 116 -34.11 19.59 -35.88
C GLY A 116 -33.24 19.90 -34.66
N VAL A 117 -33.20 21.18 -34.29
CA VAL A 117 -32.30 21.71 -33.25
C VAL A 117 -32.98 21.70 -31.88
N HIS A 118 -32.30 21.12 -30.89
CA HIS A 118 -32.75 21.01 -29.51
C HIS A 118 -31.80 21.77 -28.60
N PRO A 119 -32.23 22.89 -27.99
CA PRO A 119 -31.44 23.55 -26.96
C PRO A 119 -31.52 22.75 -25.66
N MET A 120 -30.38 22.56 -25.00
CA MET A 120 -30.28 21.94 -23.69
C MET A 120 -29.37 22.77 -22.81
N GLU A 121 -29.86 23.19 -21.66
CA GLU A 121 -29.05 23.84 -20.62
C GLU A 121 -28.85 22.87 -19.47
N VAL A 122 -27.60 22.67 -19.05
CA VAL A 122 -27.24 21.83 -17.92
C VAL A 122 -26.46 22.65 -16.90
N THR A 123 -27.00 22.72 -15.69
CA THR A 123 -26.27 23.23 -14.53
C THR A 123 -25.61 22.08 -13.81
N LEU A 124 -24.27 22.11 -13.74
CA LEU A 124 -23.48 21.16 -12.96
C LEU A 124 -23.39 21.64 -11.51
N ASP A 125 -23.38 20.70 -10.57
CA ASP A 125 -23.03 20.95 -9.17
C ASP A 125 -21.51 20.89 -8.97
N TRP A 126 -21.00 21.52 -7.91
CA TRP A 126 -19.60 21.34 -7.51
C TRP A 126 -19.35 19.88 -7.16
N ASP A 127 -18.14 19.40 -7.46
CA ASP A 127 -17.70 18.07 -7.00
C ASP A 127 -17.41 18.09 -5.48
N VAL A 128 -17.11 16.92 -4.92
CA VAL A 128 -16.55 16.80 -3.58
C VAL A 128 -15.20 17.49 -3.51
N GLY A 129 -14.99 18.24 -2.43
CA GLY A 129 -13.69 18.80 -2.10
C GLY A 129 -13.28 20.05 -2.87
N VAL A 130 -14.22 20.74 -3.52
CA VAL A 130 -13.93 21.99 -4.21
C VAL A 130 -13.80 23.13 -3.20
N VAL A 131 -12.67 23.81 -3.23
CA VAL A 131 -12.33 24.92 -2.33
C VAL A 131 -12.07 26.19 -3.13
N GLU A 132 -12.71 27.30 -2.75
CA GLU A 132 -12.34 28.66 -3.20
C GLU A 132 -11.58 29.37 -2.07
N VAL A 133 -10.35 29.78 -2.37
CA VAL A 133 -9.54 30.64 -1.50
C VAL A 133 -9.57 32.05 -2.05
N GLU A 134 -9.87 33.02 -1.20
CA GLU A 134 -9.75 34.45 -1.49
C GLU A 134 -8.70 35.05 -0.54
N ALA A 135 -7.66 35.67 -1.09
CA ALA A 135 -6.70 36.43 -0.31
C ALA A 135 -6.81 37.91 -0.65
N LYS A 136 -6.93 38.75 0.37
CA LYS A 136 -7.11 40.19 0.20
C LYS A 136 -6.54 40.98 1.37
N THR A 137 -6.32 42.25 1.12
CA THR A 137 -6.19 43.26 2.17
C THR A 137 -7.58 43.79 2.54
N GLN A 138 -7.66 44.74 3.46
CA GLN A 138 -8.92 45.41 3.79
C GLN A 138 -9.60 46.04 2.56
N ASN A 139 -8.84 46.49 1.55
CA ASN A 139 -9.37 47.25 0.42
C ASN A 139 -9.17 46.59 -0.94
N ASP A 140 -8.10 45.80 -1.12
CA ASP A 140 -7.65 45.32 -2.42
C ASP A 140 -7.33 43.81 -2.41
N PRO A 141 -7.64 43.07 -3.49
CA PRO A 141 -7.24 41.68 -3.63
C PRO A 141 -5.72 41.48 -3.74
N ILE A 142 -5.21 40.39 -3.17
CA ILE A 142 -3.81 40.00 -3.28
C ILE A 142 -3.64 39.16 -4.55
N SER A 143 -3.06 39.76 -5.59
CA SER A 143 -2.94 39.13 -6.91
C SER A 143 -1.51 38.71 -7.30
N ASP A 144 -0.52 39.08 -6.49
CA ASP A 144 0.89 38.67 -6.66
C ASP A 144 1.22 37.36 -5.93
N GLY A 145 0.25 36.81 -5.20
CA GLY A 145 0.47 35.69 -4.31
C GLY A 145 0.30 34.31 -4.95
N PHE A 146 0.75 33.31 -4.21
CA PHE A 146 0.53 31.89 -4.49
C PHE A 146 -0.15 31.23 -3.30
N VAL A 147 -1.11 30.36 -3.57
CA VAL A 147 -1.75 29.50 -2.56
C VAL A 147 -1.12 28.11 -2.61
N ARG A 148 -0.87 27.54 -1.43
CA ARG A 148 -0.46 26.16 -1.20
C ARG A 148 -1.45 25.51 -0.26
N PHE A 149 -1.77 24.25 -0.53
CA PHE A 149 -2.63 23.42 0.32
C PHE A 149 -1.76 22.31 0.88
N LEU A 150 -1.68 22.25 2.20
CA LEU A 150 -0.83 21.31 2.91
C LEU A 150 -1.72 20.40 3.77
N SER A 151 -1.60 19.09 3.61
CA SER A 151 -2.18 18.11 4.52
C SER A 151 -1.11 17.13 4.98
N LEU A 152 -1.50 16.18 5.83
CA LEU A 152 -0.63 15.10 6.28
C LEU A 152 -0.23 14.13 5.18
N THR A 153 -1.15 13.89 4.25
CA THR A 153 -1.10 12.75 3.33
C THR A 153 -0.97 13.17 1.88
N GLU A 154 -1.23 14.44 1.59
CA GLU A 154 -1.26 14.97 0.24
C GLU A 154 -0.60 16.35 0.19
N THR A 155 0.08 16.61 -0.92
CA THR A 155 0.58 17.94 -1.25
C THR A 155 0.04 18.32 -2.61
N VAL A 156 -0.61 19.47 -2.68
CA VAL A 156 -1.11 20.03 -3.94
C VAL A 156 -0.08 21.03 -4.45
N PRO A 157 0.23 21.06 -5.76
CA PRO A 157 1.13 22.06 -6.32
C PRO A 157 0.67 23.48 -5.98
N ALA A 158 1.63 24.37 -5.75
CA ALA A 158 1.33 25.78 -5.51
C ALA A 158 0.61 26.38 -6.72
N MET A 159 -0.46 27.12 -6.48
CA MET A 159 -1.28 27.75 -7.52
C MET A 159 -1.19 29.27 -7.40
N PRO A 160 -1.01 30.02 -8.50
CA PRO A 160 -1.04 31.48 -8.44
C PRO A 160 -2.45 31.98 -8.11
N LEU A 161 -2.56 33.09 -7.39
CA LEU A 161 -3.85 33.76 -7.21
C LEU A 161 -4.26 34.51 -8.49
N GLY A 162 -5.56 34.59 -8.73
CA GLY A 162 -6.13 35.41 -9.78
C GLY A 162 -5.96 36.91 -9.53
N ARG A 163 -6.29 37.73 -10.53
CA ARG A 163 -6.30 39.20 -10.38
C ARG A 163 -7.31 39.70 -9.35
N ASP A 164 -8.33 38.90 -9.10
CA ASP A 164 -9.35 39.08 -8.07
C ASP A 164 -8.93 38.51 -6.72
N GLY A 165 -7.69 38.04 -6.57
CA GLY A 165 -7.15 37.44 -5.36
C GLY A 165 -7.74 36.06 -5.05
N LYS A 166 -8.42 35.43 -6.01
CA LYS A 166 -9.09 34.15 -5.82
C LYS A 166 -8.39 33.00 -6.51
N GLN A 167 -8.55 31.80 -5.95
CA GLN A 167 -8.15 30.55 -6.59
C GLN A 167 -9.09 29.41 -6.19
N LEU A 168 -9.41 28.55 -7.16
CA LEU A 168 -10.15 27.31 -6.96
C LEU A 168 -9.18 26.12 -6.96
N ALA A 169 -9.42 25.17 -6.07
CA ALA A 169 -8.73 23.88 -6.05
C ALA A 169 -9.71 22.75 -5.74
N GLN A 170 -9.36 21.53 -6.12
CA GLN A 170 -10.03 20.32 -5.67
C GLN A 170 -9.08 19.59 -4.73
N LEU A 171 -9.54 19.34 -3.51
CA LEU A 171 -8.79 18.70 -2.43
C LEU A 171 -9.53 17.44 -2.00
N THR A 172 -8.84 16.46 -1.42
CA THR A 172 -9.55 15.37 -0.75
C THR A 172 -10.24 15.87 0.52
N PRO A 173 -11.35 15.23 0.95
CA PRO A 173 -11.94 15.50 2.26
C PRO A 173 -10.93 15.32 3.39
N GLY A 174 -11.07 16.11 4.46
CA GLY A 174 -10.19 16.09 5.63
C GLY A 174 -9.64 17.45 6.03
N GLU A 175 -8.65 17.45 6.92
CA GLU A 175 -8.03 18.66 7.46
C GLU A 175 -6.87 19.15 6.58
N TRP A 176 -6.88 20.43 6.28
CA TRP A 176 -5.92 21.12 5.45
C TRP A 176 -5.43 22.39 6.13
N GLN A 177 -4.18 22.75 5.87
CA GLN A 177 -3.67 24.09 6.12
C GLN A 177 -3.52 24.81 4.78
N ILE A 178 -4.10 26.00 4.71
CA ILE A 178 -3.96 26.91 3.57
C ILE A 178 -2.86 27.90 3.89
N LEU A 179 -1.93 28.03 2.94
CA LEU A 179 -0.78 28.93 3.02
C LEU A 179 -0.80 29.83 1.79
N VAL A 180 -0.95 31.13 2.00
CA VAL A 180 -0.81 32.14 0.93
C VAL A 180 0.49 32.89 1.13
N THR A 181 1.34 32.93 0.11
CA THR A 181 2.59 33.70 0.12
C THR A 181 2.52 34.82 -0.90
N SER A 182 2.83 36.05 -0.49
CA SER A 182 2.89 37.26 -1.32
C SER A 182 4.24 37.94 -1.13
N ALA A 183 4.80 38.51 -2.20
CA ALA A 183 6.05 39.26 -2.10
C ALA A 183 5.83 40.58 -1.35
N GLN A 184 4.65 41.18 -1.52
CA GLN A 184 4.27 42.44 -0.91
C GLN A 184 3.69 42.29 0.50
N TYR A 185 2.90 41.25 0.73
CA TYR A 185 2.07 41.12 1.95
C TYR A 185 2.48 39.97 2.88
N GLY A 186 3.61 39.31 2.61
CA GLY A 186 4.13 38.25 3.49
C GLY A 186 3.36 36.93 3.36
N ILE A 187 3.16 36.26 4.48
CA ILE A 187 2.53 34.94 4.56
C ILE A 187 1.20 35.06 5.29
N LEU A 188 0.16 34.38 4.79
CA LEU A 188 -1.08 34.15 5.51
C LEU A 188 -1.29 32.64 5.68
N THR A 189 -1.75 32.22 6.86
CA THR A 189 -2.05 30.81 7.13
C THR A 189 -3.39 30.64 7.82
N GLU A 190 -4.21 29.69 7.37
CA GLU A 190 -5.47 29.32 8.00
C GLU A 190 -5.69 27.80 7.93
N GLU A 191 -6.47 27.25 8.86
CA GLU A 191 -6.88 25.84 8.84
C GLU A 191 -8.25 25.68 8.18
N LEU A 192 -8.43 24.59 7.44
CA LEU A 192 -9.67 24.25 6.74
C LEU A 192 -10.03 22.78 6.91
N SER A 193 -11.28 22.52 7.27
CA SER A 193 -11.87 21.19 7.16
C SER A 193 -12.67 21.10 5.85
N VAL A 194 -12.31 20.17 4.98
CA VAL A 194 -12.96 19.91 3.70
C VAL A 194 -13.96 18.77 3.87
N PRO A 195 -15.26 18.97 3.60
CA PRO A 195 -16.30 17.96 3.83
C PRO A 195 -16.26 16.84 2.79
N GLU A 196 -16.80 15.67 3.16
CA GLU A 196 -17.01 14.54 2.24
C GLU A 196 -18.19 14.74 1.27
N ALA A 197 -19.04 15.75 1.53
CA ALA A 197 -20.19 16.06 0.68
C ALA A 197 -19.80 16.97 -0.49
N PRO A 198 -20.44 16.81 -1.68
CA PRO A 198 -20.27 17.73 -2.80
C PRO A 198 -20.67 19.16 -2.41
N GLY A 199 -19.92 20.14 -2.91
CA GLY A 199 -20.18 21.54 -2.60
C GLY A 199 -18.93 22.41 -2.69
N LEU A 200 -19.15 23.71 -2.53
CA LEU A 200 -18.07 24.69 -2.46
C LEU A 200 -17.77 25.06 -1.02
N THR A 201 -16.53 24.81 -0.61
CA THR A 201 -15.98 25.37 0.63
C THR A 201 -15.24 26.66 0.29
N ALA A 202 -15.75 27.80 0.77
CA ALA A 202 -15.11 29.09 0.56
C ALA A 202 -14.37 29.55 1.83
N MET A 203 -13.16 30.09 1.64
CA MET A 203 -12.35 30.69 2.70
C MET A 203 -11.76 32.02 2.22
N THR A 204 -11.79 33.02 3.11
CA THR A 204 -11.12 34.30 2.90
C THR A 204 -10.01 34.47 3.93
N LEU A 205 -8.80 34.79 3.47
CA LEU A 205 -7.67 35.21 4.30
C LEU A 205 -7.46 36.71 4.11
N GLU A 206 -7.48 37.45 5.22
CA GLU A 206 -7.30 38.90 5.23
C GLU A 206 -6.02 39.28 5.98
N THR A 207 -5.23 40.20 5.43
CA THR A 207 -4.03 40.75 6.10
C THR A 207 -3.98 42.28 6.05
N GLU A 208 -3.24 42.86 6.98
CA GLU A 208 -2.89 44.28 7.02
C GLU A 208 -1.48 44.51 6.43
N GLU A 209 -1.12 45.76 6.15
CA GLU A 209 0.19 46.09 5.61
C GLU A 209 1.30 45.77 6.63
N VAL A 210 2.23 44.89 6.26
CA VAL A 210 3.33 44.41 7.14
C VAL A 210 4.27 45.57 7.48
N GLU A 211 4.70 45.67 8.74
CA GLU A 211 5.70 46.68 9.13
C GLU A 211 7.00 46.49 8.32
N PRO A 212 7.50 47.53 7.63
CA PRO A 212 8.55 47.41 6.60
C PRO A 212 9.91 46.92 7.11
N GLU A 213 10.15 46.97 8.42
CA GLU A 213 11.38 46.51 9.06
C GLU A 213 11.27 45.12 9.72
N SER A 214 10.06 44.55 9.76
CA SER A 214 9.84 43.19 10.26
C SER A 214 10.03 42.14 9.15
N THR A 215 10.30 40.91 9.57
CA THR A 215 10.33 39.73 8.69
C THR A 215 9.43 38.65 9.27
N GLU A 216 8.86 37.85 8.37
CA GLU A 216 8.11 36.65 8.74
C GLU A 216 8.95 35.40 8.48
N LEU A 217 8.65 34.33 9.20
CA LEU A 217 9.33 33.05 9.03
C LEU A 217 8.29 31.93 9.00
N LEU A 218 8.31 31.15 7.91
CA LEU A 218 7.61 29.87 7.82
C LEU A 218 8.60 28.74 8.11
N VAL A 219 8.40 28.03 9.22
CA VAL A 219 9.19 26.85 9.57
C VAL A 219 8.43 25.62 9.10
N ARG A 220 8.96 24.89 8.12
CA ARG A 220 8.43 23.60 7.67
C ARG A 220 9.20 22.47 8.34
N ILE A 221 8.52 21.65 9.12
CA ILE A 221 9.11 20.63 9.99
C ILE A 221 8.73 19.26 9.46
N VAL A 222 9.74 18.50 9.06
CA VAL A 222 9.56 17.20 8.42
C VAL A 222 10.50 16.16 9.00
N ASP A 223 10.17 14.90 8.83
CA ASP A 223 11.11 13.81 9.05
C ASP A 223 12.09 13.67 7.86
N VAL A 224 13.00 12.69 7.96
CA VAL A 224 13.98 12.39 6.90
C VAL A 224 13.35 11.89 5.58
N HIS A 225 12.04 11.63 5.54
CA HIS A 225 11.27 11.22 4.34
C HIS A 225 10.33 12.32 3.85
N GLU A 226 10.53 13.58 4.26
CA GLU A 226 9.68 14.74 3.90
C GLU A 226 8.25 14.70 4.46
N ARG A 227 7.96 13.81 5.42
CA ARG A 227 6.63 13.74 6.04
C ARG A 227 6.49 14.82 7.12
N PRO A 228 5.40 15.60 7.13
CA PRO A 228 5.18 16.62 8.15
C PRO A 228 5.15 16.07 9.59
N ILE A 229 5.66 16.86 10.55
CA ILE A 229 5.61 16.54 11.99
C ILE A 229 4.68 17.54 12.69
N GLN A 230 3.48 17.10 13.06
CA GLN A 230 2.41 17.98 13.58
C GLN A 230 2.70 18.52 14.98
N ASP A 231 3.09 17.64 15.91
CA ASP A 231 3.28 17.98 17.32
C ASP A 231 4.65 18.58 17.62
N ALA A 232 5.31 19.12 16.59
CA ALA A 232 6.59 19.77 16.75
C ALA A 232 6.41 21.12 17.44
N VAL A 233 7.26 21.38 18.42
CA VAL A 233 7.34 22.62 19.15
C VAL A 233 8.57 23.37 18.69
N VAL A 234 8.36 24.55 18.15
CA VAL A 234 9.40 25.48 17.70
C VAL A 234 9.65 26.51 18.79
N GLN A 235 10.89 26.63 19.20
CA GLN A 235 11.36 27.63 20.14
C GLN A 235 12.30 28.60 19.45
N LEU A 236 12.09 29.90 19.64
CA LEU A 236 12.95 30.97 19.12
C LEU A 236 13.74 31.62 20.26
N GLY A 237 15.05 31.39 20.31
CA GLY A 237 15.90 31.86 21.42
C GLY A 237 15.41 31.38 22.79
N GLU A 238 15.38 32.26 23.79
CA GLU A 238 14.96 31.92 25.16
C GLU A 238 13.46 32.18 25.46
N ALA A 239 12.71 32.83 24.56
CA ALA A 239 11.52 33.58 24.97
C ALA A 239 10.18 33.22 24.30
N GLU A 240 10.15 32.34 23.30
CA GLU A 240 8.87 31.99 22.64
C GLU A 240 8.82 30.52 22.24
N VAL A 241 7.76 29.83 22.64
CA VAL A 241 7.52 28.39 22.37
C VAL A 241 6.19 28.27 21.64
N LEU A 242 6.22 27.76 20.43
CA LEU A 242 5.08 27.72 19.52
C LEU A 242 4.90 26.31 18.95
N SER A 243 3.69 25.76 19.01
CA SER A 243 3.38 24.48 18.36
C SER A 243 3.15 24.66 16.86
N ALA A 244 3.62 23.69 16.07
CA ALA A 244 3.34 23.59 14.65
C ALA A 244 1.87 23.21 14.38
N SER A 245 1.44 23.45 13.15
CA SER A 245 0.12 23.08 12.63
C SER A 245 0.02 21.59 12.31
N LEU A 246 -1.18 21.14 11.94
CA LEU A 246 -1.43 19.80 11.39
C LEU A 246 -0.61 19.48 10.13
N ALA A 247 -0.10 20.48 9.41
CA ALA A 247 0.77 20.24 8.26
C ALA A 247 2.26 20.37 8.60
N GLY A 248 2.61 20.29 9.88
CA GLY A 248 3.99 20.41 10.37
C GLY A 248 4.62 21.74 9.99
N THR A 249 3.84 22.82 9.93
CA THR A 249 4.39 24.15 9.67
C THR A 249 4.16 25.08 10.85
N ARG A 250 5.03 26.08 11.00
CA ARG A 250 4.85 27.16 11.96
C ARG A 250 5.15 28.50 11.31
N HIS A 251 4.16 29.38 11.30
CA HIS A 251 4.33 30.78 10.91
C HIS A 251 4.65 31.62 12.14
N ILE A 252 5.69 32.46 12.01
CA ILE A 252 6.18 33.36 13.05
C ILE A 252 6.25 34.76 12.45
N LEU A 253 5.61 35.72 13.12
CA LEU A 253 5.43 37.10 12.69
C LEU A 253 6.37 38.05 13.45
N GLY A 254 6.58 39.26 12.89
CA GLY A 254 7.18 40.36 13.64
C GLY A 254 8.65 40.18 14.02
N LEU A 255 9.39 39.32 13.30
CA LEU A 255 10.80 39.07 13.61
C LEU A 255 11.66 40.25 13.17
N GLN A 256 12.75 40.48 13.90
CA GLN A 256 13.77 41.44 13.50
C GLN A 256 14.73 40.78 12.50
N ARG A 257 15.14 41.53 11.48
CA ARG A 257 16.18 41.06 10.55
C ARG A 257 17.49 40.81 11.29
N GLY A 258 18.22 39.77 10.89
CA GLY A 258 19.43 39.31 11.57
C GLY A 258 19.46 37.80 11.76
N THR A 259 20.34 37.30 12.62
CA THR A 259 20.44 35.86 12.87
C THR A 259 19.47 35.46 13.98
N ALA A 260 18.68 34.42 13.72
CA ALA A 260 17.82 33.76 14.67
C ALA A 260 18.26 32.30 14.87
N THR A 261 18.04 31.77 16.08
CA THR A 261 18.25 30.36 16.37
C THR A 261 16.92 29.73 16.73
N LEU A 262 16.56 28.68 15.99
CA LEU A 262 15.38 27.86 16.20
C LEU A 262 15.80 26.57 16.88
N THR A 263 15.08 26.19 17.93
CA THR A 263 15.16 24.86 18.51
C THR A 263 13.82 24.16 18.28
N VAL A 264 13.83 23.05 17.56
CA VAL A 264 12.63 22.26 17.27
C VAL A 264 12.67 20.96 18.04
N THR A 265 11.59 20.67 18.77
CA THR A 265 11.43 19.47 19.57
C THR A 265 10.13 18.77 19.22
N ALA A 266 10.10 17.44 19.24
CA ALA A 266 8.90 16.65 19.00
C ALA A 266 9.04 15.29 19.71
N LYS A 267 7.95 14.71 20.17
CA LYS A 267 7.95 13.38 20.81
C LYS A 267 8.46 12.34 19.80
N GLY A 268 9.42 11.51 20.19
CA GLY A 268 9.99 10.48 19.31
C GLY A 268 11.00 10.99 18.28
N PHE A 269 11.46 12.24 18.40
CA PHE A 269 12.47 12.82 17.52
C PHE A 269 13.61 13.48 18.29
N ARG A 270 14.79 13.50 17.68
CA ARG A 270 15.96 14.18 18.23
C ARG A 270 15.74 15.69 18.15
N PRO A 271 15.90 16.43 19.26
CA PRO A 271 15.87 17.90 19.23
C PRO A 271 16.85 18.43 18.18
N THR A 272 16.39 19.37 17.37
CA THR A 272 17.14 19.92 16.24
C THR A 272 17.26 21.42 16.38
N GLU A 273 18.49 21.95 16.32
CA GLU A 273 18.77 23.38 16.39
C GLU A 273 19.22 23.89 15.02
N VAL A 274 18.63 24.98 14.55
CA VAL A 274 18.87 25.57 13.23
C VAL A 274 19.09 27.07 13.37
N SER A 275 20.21 27.57 12.84
CA SER A 275 20.46 29.00 12.71
C SER A 275 19.96 29.50 11.35
N VAL A 276 19.13 30.54 11.38
CA VAL A 276 18.50 31.14 10.20
C VAL A 276 18.91 32.60 10.11
N GLU A 277 19.27 33.05 8.91
CA GLU A 277 19.57 34.45 8.66
C GLU A 277 18.36 35.15 8.03
N LEU A 278 17.70 36.00 8.82
CA LEU A 278 16.49 36.72 8.47
C LEU A 278 16.82 37.99 7.67
N ARG A 279 16.73 37.92 6.33
CA ARG A 279 17.12 39.00 5.41
C ARG A 279 15.96 39.56 4.59
N GLU A 280 15.01 38.71 4.21
CA GLU A 280 13.91 39.07 3.31
C GLU A 280 12.68 39.59 4.09
N SER A 281 11.58 39.92 3.40
CA SER A 281 10.31 40.28 4.05
C SER A 281 9.65 39.04 4.69
N TRP A 282 9.84 37.87 4.08
CA TRP A 282 9.52 36.58 4.66
C TRP A 282 10.49 35.53 4.13
N GLN A 283 10.72 34.45 4.89
CA GLN A 283 11.50 33.31 4.41
C GLN A 283 10.87 31.99 4.85
N GLU A 284 11.13 30.93 4.09
CA GLU A 284 10.81 29.57 4.47
C GLU A 284 12.09 28.85 4.91
N VAL A 285 12.05 28.22 6.08
CA VAL A 285 13.12 27.34 6.56
C VAL A 285 12.58 25.93 6.72
N ARG A 286 13.31 24.97 6.15
CA ARG A 286 13.03 23.55 6.30
C ARG A 286 13.88 22.95 7.43
N VAL A 287 13.21 22.36 8.42
CA VAL A 287 13.86 21.65 9.55
C VAL A 287 13.57 20.16 9.41
N VAL A 288 14.64 19.36 9.34
CA VAL A 288 14.54 17.90 9.27
C VAL A 288 14.85 17.31 10.62
N MET A 289 13.91 16.56 11.18
CA MET A 289 14.10 15.88 12.46
C MET A 289 14.41 14.39 12.25
N GLU A 290 15.42 13.90 12.96
CA GLU A 290 15.74 12.47 13.00
C GLU A 290 14.86 11.78 14.04
N SER A 291 14.12 10.73 13.63
CA SER A 291 13.33 9.94 14.57
C SER A 291 14.23 9.16 15.52
N LEU A 292 13.94 9.28 16.81
CA LEU A 292 14.44 8.38 17.85
C LEU A 292 13.64 7.08 17.75
N GLY A 293 14.31 5.92 17.73
CA GLY A 293 13.59 4.65 17.68
C GLY A 293 12.66 4.51 18.90
N VAL A 294 11.44 4.01 18.67
CA VAL A 294 10.45 3.69 19.69
C VAL A 294 10.98 2.56 20.56
N PRO A 295 10.99 2.71 21.90
CA PRO A 295 11.35 1.60 22.79
C PRO A 295 10.26 0.53 22.71
N VAL A 296 10.63 -0.67 22.28
CA VAL A 296 9.76 -1.84 22.16
C VAL A 296 10.31 -2.95 23.05
N LYS A 297 9.50 -3.43 23.99
CA LYS A 297 9.78 -4.65 24.74
C LYS A 297 9.19 -5.84 23.98
N VAL A 298 10.04 -6.68 23.42
CA VAL A 298 9.60 -7.96 22.84
C VAL A 298 9.61 -9.03 23.93
N VAL A 299 8.54 -9.80 24.03
CA VAL A 299 8.38 -10.93 24.94
C VAL A 299 7.99 -12.13 24.10
N VAL A 300 8.76 -13.21 24.24
CA VAL A 300 8.60 -14.44 23.47
C VAL A 300 8.37 -15.60 24.43
N THR A 301 7.27 -16.32 24.22
CA THR A 301 6.87 -17.46 25.05
C THR A 301 6.46 -18.67 24.21
N ASP A 302 6.39 -19.83 24.84
CA ASP A 302 5.71 -21.00 24.28
C ASP A 302 4.19 -20.96 24.53
N THR A 303 3.47 -22.01 24.09
CA THR A 303 2.03 -22.18 24.32
C THR A 303 1.64 -22.33 25.79
N ALA A 304 2.59 -22.63 26.67
CA ALA A 304 2.41 -22.73 28.12
C ALA A 304 2.83 -21.46 28.88
N GLU A 305 3.09 -20.36 28.16
CA GLU A 305 3.56 -19.07 28.66
C GLU A 305 4.95 -19.12 29.32
N ASN A 306 5.75 -20.16 29.08
CA ASN A 306 7.14 -20.18 29.52
C ASN A 306 7.98 -19.25 28.62
N PRO A 307 8.95 -18.51 29.18
CA PRO A 307 9.84 -17.68 28.38
C PRO A 307 10.73 -18.53 27.46
N VAL A 308 10.96 -18.03 26.25
CA VAL A 308 11.71 -18.73 25.21
C VAL A 308 12.83 -17.85 24.66
N GLY A 309 14.07 -18.35 24.69
CA GLY A 309 15.18 -17.76 23.94
C GLY A 309 14.96 -17.92 22.44
N ALA A 310 15.13 -16.83 21.69
CA ALA A 310 14.78 -16.78 20.28
C ALA A 310 15.69 -15.85 19.48
N ILE A 311 15.79 -16.11 18.17
CA ILE A 311 16.41 -15.22 17.19
C ILE A 311 15.30 -14.44 16.52
N LEU A 312 15.39 -13.11 16.59
CA LEU A 312 14.44 -12.19 15.96
C LEU A 312 15.06 -11.54 14.74
N ARG A 313 14.35 -11.61 13.62
CA ARG A 313 14.65 -10.89 12.37
C ARG A 313 13.52 -9.91 12.08
N PHE A 314 13.87 -8.81 11.42
CA PHE A 314 12.95 -7.73 11.13
C PHE A 314 13.01 -7.36 9.66
N GLU A 315 11.85 -7.26 9.02
CA GLU A 315 11.70 -6.70 7.68
C GLU A 315 10.87 -5.43 7.79
N GLY A 316 11.34 -4.34 7.18
CA GLY A 316 10.67 -3.05 7.32
C GLY A 316 11.40 -1.92 6.60
N PRO A 317 10.98 -0.66 6.82
CA PRO A 317 11.52 0.50 6.12
C PRO A 317 13.00 0.78 6.45
N PHE A 318 13.52 0.19 7.53
CA PHE A 318 14.92 0.32 7.91
C PHE A 318 15.53 -1.04 8.22
N HIS A 319 16.84 -1.15 8.06
CA HIS A 319 17.56 -2.32 8.53
C HIS A 319 17.63 -2.31 10.06
N LEU A 320 17.08 -3.34 10.70
CA LEU A 320 17.33 -3.65 12.10
C LEU A 320 18.29 -4.85 12.18
N PRO A 321 19.35 -4.80 12.99
CA PRO A 321 20.19 -5.95 13.23
C PRO A 321 19.40 -7.12 13.83
N VAL A 322 19.80 -8.34 13.50
CA VAL A 322 19.25 -9.56 14.12
C VAL A 322 19.41 -9.48 15.64
N ALA A 323 18.33 -9.75 16.37
CA ALA A 323 18.32 -9.67 17.82
C ALA A 323 18.17 -11.06 18.43
N GLN A 324 19.14 -11.47 19.26
CA GLN A 324 19.03 -12.70 20.07
C GLN A 324 18.43 -12.40 21.44
N LEU A 325 17.45 -13.20 21.85
CA LEU A 325 16.87 -13.27 23.19
C LEU A 325 17.54 -14.41 23.95
N ASP A 326 17.81 -14.17 25.22
CA ASP A 326 18.25 -15.22 26.14
C ASP A 326 17.04 -15.99 26.70
N GLU A 327 17.30 -16.91 27.63
CA GLU A 327 16.28 -17.74 28.28
C GLU A 327 15.21 -16.95 29.05
N THR A 328 15.39 -15.63 29.26
CA THR A 328 14.33 -14.79 29.84
C THR A 328 13.18 -14.54 28.88
N GLY A 329 13.39 -14.77 27.58
CA GLY A 329 12.41 -14.52 26.53
C GLY A 329 12.05 -13.06 26.34
N GLU A 330 12.82 -12.13 26.91
CA GLU A 330 12.52 -10.70 26.83
C GLU A 330 13.68 -9.89 26.24
N LYS A 331 13.37 -8.88 25.43
CA LYS A 331 14.37 -7.91 24.97
C LYS A 331 13.79 -6.54 24.71
N ASN A 332 14.47 -5.51 25.21
CA ASN A 332 14.18 -4.12 24.85
C ASN A 332 14.94 -3.74 23.58
N LEU A 333 14.22 -3.25 22.58
CA LEU A 333 14.72 -2.78 21.30
C LEU A 333 14.33 -1.32 21.10
N SER A 334 15.07 -0.62 20.26
CA SER A 334 14.68 0.72 19.78
C SER A 334 14.43 0.61 18.28
N ILE A 335 13.15 0.65 17.90
CA ILE A 335 12.68 0.37 16.53
C ILE A 335 12.11 1.66 15.96
N ARG A 336 12.58 2.08 14.77
CA ARG A 336 12.06 3.30 14.13
C ARG A 336 10.58 3.13 13.74
N PRO A 337 9.77 4.20 13.79
CA PRO A 337 8.38 4.17 13.33
C PRO A 337 8.23 3.65 11.90
N GLY A 338 7.12 2.97 11.64
CA GLY A 338 6.79 2.40 10.34
C GLY A 338 6.14 1.03 10.44
N LYS A 339 5.88 0.43 9.28
CA LYS A 339 5.34 -0.93 9.16
C LYS A 339 6.47 -1.95 9.16
N TRP A 340 6.34 -2.94 10.02
CA TRP A 340 7.36 -3.96 10.26
C TRP A 340 6.75 -5.34 10.23
N ARG A 341 7.58 -6.29 9.85
CA ARG A 341 7.38 -7.72 10.07
C ARG A 341 8.47 -8.21 10.99
N ILE A 342 8.09 -8.88 12.07
CA ILE A 342 9.02 -9.62 12.92
C ILE A 342 8.91 -11.10 12.58
N ILE A 343 10.05 -11.77 12.53
CA ILE A 343 10.18 -13.22 12.35
C ILE A 343 10.93 -13.74 13.59
N ALA A 344 10.31 -14.63 14.35
CA ALA A 344 10.89 -15.24 15.54
C ALA A 344 11.16 -16.72 15.28
N GLU A 345 12.41 -17.13 15.52
CA GLU A 345 12.89 -18.49 15.34
C GLU A 345 13.48 -18.99 16.67
N ALA A 346 13.10 -20.19 17.11
CA ALA A 346 13.65 -20.84 18.29
C ALA A 346 13.78 -22.36 18.03
N GLU A 347 14.74 -23.00 18.68
CA GLU A 347 15.00 -24.42 18.49
C GLU A 347 13.81 -25.29 18.93
N GLY A 348 13.37 -26.22 18.08
CA GLY A 348 12.23 -27.10 18.35
C GLY A 348 10.86 -26.43 18.30
N LEU A 349 10.78 -25.16 17.88
CA LEU A 349 9.54 -24.38 17.78
C LEU A 349 9.33 -23.89 16.34
N GLU A 350 8.07 -23.72 15.96
CA GLU A 350 7.70 -23.19 14.65
C GLU A 350 8.17 -21.74 14.47
N VAL A 351 8.51 -21.36 13.24
CA VAL A 351 8.87 -19.97 12.91
C VAL A 351 7.63 -19.10 12.90
N LEU A 352 7.54 -18.16 13.83
CA LEU A 352 6.43 -17.20 13.89
C LEU A 352 6.75 -15.95 13.07
N THR A 353 5.82 -15.56 12.20
CA THR A 353 5.86 -14.25 11.50
C THR A 353 4.70 -13.37 11.96
N HIS A 354 4.99 -12.12 12.33
CA HIS A 354 3.97 -11.17 12.80
C HIS A 354 4.21 -9.77 12.23
N ASP A 355 3.16 -9.18 11.64
CA ASP A 355 3.21 -7.82 11.10
C ASP A 355 2.68 -6.82 12.14
N PHE A 356 3.38 -5.70 12.33
CA PHE A 356 3.01 -4.63 13.26
C PHE A 356 3.38 -3.24 12.72
N GLU A 357 2.73 -2.19 13.22
CA GLU A 357 3.01 -0.81 12.86
C GLU A 357 3.36 0.00 14.11
N LEU A 358 4.40 0.83 14.02
CA LEU A 358 4.83 1.74 15.07
C LEU A 358 4.63 3.19 14.64
N ALA A 359 3.95 3.97 15.45
CA ALA A 359 3.88 5.43 15.33
C ALA A 359 5.05 6.09 16.08
N SER A 360 5.47 7.28 15.66
CA SER A 360 6.48 8.08 16.38
C SER A 360 6.05 8.52 17.77
N SER A 361 4.73 8.53 18.02
CA SER A 361 4.13 8.87 19.31
C SER A 361 4.04 7.67 20.27
N ASP A 362 4.30 6.45 19.81
CA ASP A 362 4.19 5.25 20.64
C ASP A 362 5.19 5.27 21.81
N THR A 363 4.72 4.78 22.95
CA THR A 363 5.50 4.62 24.18
C THR A 363 5.09 3.33 24.88
N ASP A 364 6.04 2.69 25.56
CA ASP A 364 5.81 1.46 26.34
C ASP A 364 5.24 0.28 25.50
N THR A 365 5.58 0.22 24.21
CA THR A 365 5.09 -0.84 23.32
C THR A 365 5.63 -2.19 23.77
N VAL A 366 4.72 -3.13 24.03
CA VAL A 366 5.06 -4.53 24.34
C VAL A 366 4.55 -5.44 23.24
N LEU A 367 5.47 -6.11 22.55
CA LEU A 367 5.15 -7.10 21.52
C LEU A 367 5.25 -8.50 22.11
N LYS A 368 4.12 -9.19 22.22
CA LYS A 368 4.06 -10.56 22.72
C LYS A 368 3.97 -11.55 21.57
N LEU A 369 4.93 -12.45 21.48
CA LEU A 369 5.02 -13.48 20.48
C LEU A 369 4.91 -14.84 21.17
N GLN A 370 3.97 -15.65 20.71
CA GLN A 370 3.79 -17.01 21.22
C GLN A 370 4.18 -17.99 20.12
N LEU A 371 5.22 -18.76 20.38
CA LEU A 371 5.71 -19.81 19.48
C LEU A 371 5.02 -21.12 19.82
N GLU A 372 4.70 -21.89 18.78
CA GLU A 372 4.17 -23.24 18.90
C GLU A 372 5.28 -24.27 18.74
N LYS A 373 5.07 -25.47 19.29
CA LYS A 373 6.05 -26.54 19.16
C LYS A 373 6.08 -27.01 17.71
N SER A 374 7.28 -27.11 17.14
CA SER A 374 7.45 -27.70 15.80
C SER A 374 7.01 -29.16 15.84
N MET A 375 6.18 -29.62 14.89
CA MET A 375 5.88 -31.05 14.81
C MET A 375 7.02 -31.81 14.13
N VAL A 376 7.92 -31.10 13.44
CA VAL A 376 9.07 -31.67 12.73
C VAL A 376 10.36 -30.92 13.06
N ASP A 377 11.42 -31.66 13.39
CA ASP A 377 12.80 -31.14 13.41
C ASP A 377 13.64 -31.84 12.34
N ILE A 378 14.54 -31.12 11.68
CA ILE A 378 15.47 -31.69 10.71
C ILE A 378 16.88 -31.69 11.29
N THR A 379 17.47 -32.87 11.40
CA THR A 379 18.89 -33.06 11.74
C THR A 379 19.67 -33.50 10.50
N TYR A 380 20.97 -33.78 10.65
CA TYR A 380 21.77 -34.38 9.57
C TYR A 380 21.39 -35.82 9.27
N GLU A 381 20.92 -36.57 10.27
CA GLU A 381 20.71 -38.01 10.17
C GLU A 381 19.24 -38.36 9.93
N GLU A 382 18.32 -37.55 10.45
CA GLU A 382 16.88 -37.85 10.43
C GLU A 382 15.99 -36.59 10.42
N VAL A 383 14.76 -36.77 9.95
CA VAL A 383 13.63 -35.85 10.13
C VAL A 383 12.83 -36.38 11.33
N VAL A 384 12.99 -35.74 12.48
CA VAL A 384 12.34 -36.13 13.73
C VAL A 384 10.92 -35.59 13.72
N ILE A 385 9.93 -36.48 13.86
CA ILE A 385 8.54 -36.09 14.08
C ILE A 385 8.21 -36.17 15.58
N HIS A 386 7.49 -35.17 16.07
CA HIS A 386 7.06 -35.06 17.47
C HIS A 386 5.63 -35.54 17.70
N GLU A 387 4.94 -35.93 16.63
CA GLU A 387 3.60 -36.49 16.63
C GLU A 387 3.57 -37.90 16.00
N GLU A 388 2.59 -38.73 16.38
CA GLU A 388 2.44 -40.08 15.81
C GLU A 388 1.73 -40.05 14.45
N ILE A 389 2.22 -40.85 13.49
CA ILE A 389 1.46 -41.15 12.26
C ILE A 389 0.51 -42.31 12.54
N TYR A 390 -0.78 -42.00 12.54
CA TYR A 390 -1.87 -42.93 12.79
C TYR A 390 -2.24 -43.73 11.54
N PHE A 391 -2.59 -45.00 11.74
CA PHE A 391 -3.08 -45.90 10.71
C PHE A 391 -4.39 -46.54 11.15
N ALA A 392 -5.28 -46.83 10.19
CA ALA A 392 -6.46 -47.65 10.45
C ALA A 392 -6.06 -49.05 10.97
N SER A 393 -6.90 -49.62 11.84
CA SER A 393 -6.62 -50.89 12.51
C SER A 393 -6.34 -52.01 11.49
N ASP A 394 -5.19 -52.66 11.65
CA ASP A 394 -4.71 -53.74 10.78
C ASP A 394 -4.61 -53.35 9.28
N GLN A 395 -4.47 -52.06 9.00
CA GLN A 395 -4.40 -51.52 7.65
C GLN A 395 -3.20 -50.60 7.47
N ALA A 396 -2.83 -50.40 6.20
CA ALA A 396 -1.84 -49.43 5.75
C ALA A 396 -2.53 -48.19 5.15
N VAL A 397 -3.60 -47.74 5.78
CA VAL A 397 -4.30 -46.51 5.42
C VAL A 397 -3.96 -45.47 6.48
N VAL A 398 -3.27 -44.41 6.07
CA VAL A 398 -2.91 -43.29 6.94
C VAL A 398 -4.18 -42.55 7.37
N GLY A 399 -4.32 -42.30 8.67
CA GLY A 399 -5.48 -41.62 9.24
C GLY A 399 -5.54 -40.14 8.86
N SER A 400 -6.74 -39.57 8.88
CA SER A 400 -6.96 -38.13 8.67
C SER A 400 -6.21 -37.28 9.70
N ASP A 401 -6.09 -37.80 10.92
CA ASP A 401 -5.49 -37.11 12.06
C ASP A 401 -3.96 -36.96 11.92
N SER A 402 -3.37 -37.57 10.89
CA SER A 402 -1.95 -37.38 10.54
C SER A 402 -1.74 -36.45 9.34
N ALA A 403 -2.78 -35.75 8.89
CA ALA A 403 -2.67 -34.84 7.76
C ALA A 403 -1.68 -33.70 8.05
N ASP A 404 -1.79 -33.07 9.22
CA ASP A 404 -1.00 -31.88 9.59
C ASP A 404 0.50 -32.21 9.72
N ILE A 405 0.85 -33.29 10.43
CA ILE A 405 2.25 -33.77 10.52
C ILE A 405 2.83 -34.12 9.14
N LEU A 406 2.03 -34.71 8.24
CA LEU A 406 2.51 -35.04 6.89
C LEU A 406 2.65 -33.81 5.99
N ASP A 407 1.79 -32.81 6.16
CA ASP A 407 1.91 -31.52 5.50
C ASP A 407 3.21 -30.84 5.95
N GLU A 408 3.51 -30.83 7.26
CA GLU A 408 4.74 -30.25 7.78
C GLU A 408 6.00 -31.00 7.32
N VAL A 409 6.01 -32.34 7.34
CA VAL A 409 7.14 -33.14 6.81
C VAL A 409 7.35 -32.84 5.33
N ALA A 410 6.28 -32.77 4.53
CA ALA A 410 6.38 -32.46 3.10
C ALA A 410 6.92 -31.05 2.86
N ASN A 411 6.39 -30.04 3.56
CA ASN A 411 6.82 -28.65 3.46
C ASN A 411 8.30 -28.50 3.82
N ASN A 412 8.74 -29.16 4.89
CA ASN A 412 10.13 -29.19 5.31
C ASN A 412 11.04 -29.80 4.24
N LEU A 413 10.67 -30.93 3.63
CA LEU A 413 11.43 -31.53 2.55
C LEU A 413 11.46 -30.67 1.28
N LEU A 414 10.39 -29.93 0.99
CA LEU A 414 10.30 -29.04 -0.16
C LEU A 414 11.16 -27.78 0.02
N ALA A 415 11.21 -27.23 1.24
CA ALA A 415 12.07 -26.13 1.63
C ALA A 415 13.56 -26.55 1.61
N HIS A 416 13.87 -27.75 2.10
CA HIS A 416 15.22 -28.28 2.21
C HIS A 416 15.59 -29.17 1.02
N ARG A 417 15.75 -28.56 -0.16
CA ARG A 417 16.16 -29.27 -1.41
C ARG A 417 17.54 -29.93 -1.34
N ALA A 418 18.32 -29.61 -0.31
CA ALA A 418 19.60 -30.26 -0.04
C ALA A 418 19.45 -31.71 0.42
N ILE A 419 18.29 -32.10 0.99
CA ILE A 419 17.97 -33.49 1.30
C ILE A 419 17.65 -34.20 -0.02
N LEU A 420 18.56 -35.01 -0.54
CA LEU A 420 18.39 -35.68 -1.83
C LEU A 420 17.53 -36.92 -1.69
N VAL A 421 17.78 -37.75 -0.67
CA VAL A 421 17.04 -39.00 -0.43
C VAL A 421 16.74 -39.16 1.05
N MET A 422 15.47 -39.46 1.36
CA MET A 422 14.98 -39.80 2.70
C MET A 422 14.38 -41.22 2.68
N GLU A 423 14.73 -42.03 3.67
CA GLU A 423 14.16 -43.35 3.94
C GLU A 423 13.04 -43.25 4.98
N ILE A 424 11.85 -43.70 4.61
CA ILE A 424 10.68 -43.82 5.48
C ILE A 424 10.69 -45.24 6.04
N GLN A 425 10.86 -45.35 7.36
CA GLN A 425 10.99 -46.61 8.06
C GLN A 425 9.71 -46.97 8.81
N GLY A 426 9.07 -48.06 8.44
CA GLY A 426 7.92 -48.61 9.15
C GLY A 426 8.35 -49.63 10.22
N HIS A 427 7.78 -49.55 11.41
CA HIS A 427 8.04 -50.49 12.51
C HIS A 427 6.75 -51.05 13.12
N THR A 428 6.83 -52.26 13.68
CA THR A 428 5.76 -52.87 14.48
C THR A 428 6.27 -53.27 15.86
N ASP A 429 5.34 -53.57 16.77
CA ASP A 429 5.67 -54.32 17.97
C ASP A 429 5.88 -55.82 17.66
N SER A 430 6.29 -56.59 18.67
CA SER A 430 6.60 -58.02 18.54
C SER A 430 5.39 -58.95 18.72
N LEU A 431 4.16 -58.44 18.75
CA LEU A 431 2.96 -59.26 18.83
C LEU A 431 2.53 -59.74 17.45
N GLY A 432 2.21 -61.03 17.33
CA GLY A 432 1.76 -61.62 16.07
C GLY A 432 2.88 -62.32 15.28
N ASP A 433 2.57 -62.66 14.04
CA ASP A 433 3.50 -63.35 13.15
C ASP A 433 4.55 -62.38 12.59
N VAL A 434 5.82 -62.79 12.60
CA VAL A 434 6.95 -61.93 12.18
C VAL A 434 6.87 -61.58 10.70
N ALA A 435 6.48 -62.53 9.82
CA ALA A 435 6.37 -62.28 8.39
C ALA A 435 5.19 -61.35 8.09
N TYR A 436 4.08 -61.50 8.82
CA TYR A 436 2.96 -60.57 8.77
C TYR A 436 3.37 -59.14 9.17
N ASN A 437 4.02 -59.00 10.33
CA ASN A 437 4.45 -57.71 10.84
C ASN A 437 5.47 -57.01 9.94
N GLN A 438 6.37 -57.79 9.32
CA GLN A 438 7.27 -57.29 8.29
C GLN A 438 6.48 -56.71 7.10
N ALA A 439 5.54 -57.48 6.53
CA ALA A 439 4.72 -57.01 5.42
C ALA A 439 3.89 -55.77 5.79
N LEU A 440 3.30 -55.74 6.99
CA LEU A 440 2.52 -54.60 7.48
C LEU A 440 3.38 -53.34 7.60
N SER A 441 4.58 -53.45 8.15
CA SER A 441 5.50 -52.31 8.26
C SER A 441 5.91 -51.74 6.90
N GLU A 442 6.13 -52.60 5.90
CA GLU A 442 6.47 -52.20 4.52
C GLU A 442 5.30 -51.43 3.87
N MET A 443 4.09 -51.97 3.99
CA MET A 443 2.89 -51.33 3.44
C MET A 443 2.64 -49.96 4.09
N ARG A 444 2.89 -49.82 5.40
CA ARG A 444 2.74 -48.54 6.11
C ARG A 444 3.76 -47.50 5.66
N ALA A 445 5.02 -47.90 5.50
CA ALA A 445 6.06 -47.03 4.97
C ALA A 445 5.72 -46.56 3.54
N GLU A 446 5.25 -47.47 2.68
CA GLU A 446 4.83 -47.12 1.32
C GLU A 446 3.58 -46.21 1.31
N ALA A 447 2.64 -46.40 2.25
CA ALA A 447 1.48 -45.53 2.37
C ALA A 447 1.87 -44.09 2.74
N VAL A 448 2.82 -43.92 3.67
CA VAL A 448 3.38 -42.60 4.02
C VAL A 448 4.11 -41.99 2.82
N LYS A 449 4.89 -42.79 2.09
CA LYS A 449 5.54 -42.34 0.84
C LYS A 449 4.52 -41.80 -0.17
N VAL A 450 3.45 -42.55 -0.43
CA VAL A 450 2.36 -42.11 -1.32
C VAL A 450 1.74 -40.81 -0.82
N ALA A 451 1.51 -40.68 0.49
CA ALA A 451 0.96 -39.48 1.09
C ALA A 451 1.87 -38.25 0.93
N LEU A 452 3.20 -38.41 1.01
CA LEU A 452 4.18 -37.33 0.78
C LEU A 452 4.32 -36.98 -0.71
N VAL A 453 4.24 -37.97 -1.61
CA VAL A 453 4.22 -37.72 -3.06
C VAL A 453 2.97 -36.93 -3.46
N ALA A 454 1.82 -37.24 -2.87
CA ALA A 454 0.58 -36.47 -3.09
C ALA A 454 0.69 -35.00 -2.66
N ARG A 455 1.61 -34.69 -1.72
CA ARG A 455 1.94 -33.33 -1.26
C ARG A 455 3.04 -32.66 -2.09
N GLY A 456 3.50 -33.30 -3.16
CA GLY A 456 4.44 -32.72 -4.12
C GLY A 456 5.92 -33.07 -3.88
N VAL A 457 6.24 -33.94 -2.91
CA VAL A 457 7.61 -34.43 -2.74
C VAL A 457 7.95 -35.40 -3.89
N GLY A 458 9.07 -35.17 -4.58
CA GLY A 458 9.51 -36.01 -5.70
C GLY A 458 9.68 -37.48 -5.31
N LEU A 459 9.14 -38.39 -6.12
CA LEU A 459 9.16 -39.84 -5.85
C LEU A 459 10.58 -40.37 -5.68
N GLU A 460 11.52 -39.82 -6.45
CA GLU A 460 12.95 -40.15 -6.42
C GLU A 460 13.64 -39.76 -5.11
N ARG A 461 13.05 -38.87 -4.33
CA ARG A 461 13.58 -38.42 -3.03
C ARG A 461 13.17 -39.33 -1.88
N LEU A 462 12.31 -40.33 -2.11
CA LEU A 462 11.67 -41.12 -1.07
C LEU A 462 11.89 -42.62 -1.28
N VAL A 463 12.49 -43.27 -0.29
CA VAL A 463 12.62 -44.72 -0.20
C VAL A 463 11.75 -45.19 0.97
N ALA A 464 10.89 -46.20 0.77
CA ALA A 464 10.12 -46.79 1.86
C ALA A 464 10.74 -48.16 2.22
N ARG A 465 10.84 -48.46 3.51
CA ARG A 465 11.28 -49.76 4.02
C ARG A 465 10.54 -50.15 5.30
N GLY A 466 10.08 -51.38 5.36
CA GLY A 466 9.58 -52.01 6.57
C GLY A 466 10.70 -52.71 7.34
N TYR A 467 10.68 -52.59 8.66
CA TYR A 467 11.59 -53.33 9.55
C TYR A 467 10.86 -54.29 10.50
N GLY A 468 9.53 -54.35 10.43
CA GLY A 468 8.72 -55.19 11.31
C GLY A 468 9.12 -54.99 12.79
N PRO A 469 9.22 -56.08 13.58
CA PRO A 469 9.59 -56.02 14.99
C PRO A 469 11.10 -56.06 15.25
N VAL A 470 11.96 -56.08 14.22
CA VAL A 470 13.38 -56.45 14.38
C VAL A 470 14.27 -55.33 14.92
N ARG A 471 13.75 -54.09 14.96
CA ARG A 471 14.43 -52.89 15.48
C ARG A 471 13.54 -52.16 16.52
N PRO A 472 13.35 -52.74 17.72
CA PRO A 472 12.54 -52.12 18.77
C PRO A 472 13.23 -50.89 19.37
N LEU A 473 12.46 -49.83 19.60
CA LEU A 473 12.90 -48.61 20.29
C LEU A 473 12.70 -48.74 21.82
N ALA A 474 11.70 -49.52 22.24
CA ALA A 474 11.37 -49.75 23.64
C ALA A 474 11.06 -51.24 23.89
N SER A 475 10.95 -51.63 25.17
CA SER A 475 10.58 -53.00 25.54
C SER A 475 9.22 -53.39 24.97
N ASN A 476 9.12 -54.58 24.37
CA ASN A 476 7.85 -55.14 23.93
C ASN A 476 7.06 -55.80 25.06
N ASP A 477 7.57 -55.81 26.29
CA ASP A 477 6.97 -56.52 27.42
C ASP A 477 5.77 -55.76 28.01
N ASN A 478 5.68 -54.45 27.79
CA ASN A 478 4.59 -53.59 28.28
C ASN A 478 3.89 -52.83 27.14
N ASP A 479 2.65 -52.38 27.40
CA ASP A 479 1.81 -51.72 26.38
C ASP A 479 2.41 -50.40 25.87
N GLU A 480 2.99 -49.60 26.77
CA GLU A 480 3.62 -48.32 26.44
C GLU A 480 4.78 -48.49 25.45
N GLY A 481 5.68 -49.45 25.71
CA GLY A 481 6.80 -49.75 24.83
C GLY A 481 6.36 -50.37 23.50
N ARG A 482 5.30 -51.20 23.49
CA ARG A 482 4.69 -51.68 22.24
C ARG A 482 4.10 -50.56 21.41
N GLN A 483 3.44 -49.58 22.02
CA GLN A 483 2.95 -48.40 21.31
C GLN A 483 4.09 -47.64 20.64
N ARG A 484 5.17 -47.34 21.38
CA ARG A 484 6.37 -46.69 20.83
C ARG A 484 7.07 -47.49 19.72
N ASN A 485 6.91 -48.82 19.70
CA ASN A 485 7.45 -49.67 18.63
C ASN A 485 6.58 -49.65 17.35
N ARG A 486 5.29 -49.30 17.43
CA ARG A 486 4.40 -49.11 16.28
C ARG A 486 4.54 -47.68 15.74
N ARG A 487 5.66 -47.39 15.09
CA ARG A 487 6.02 -46.03 14.64
C ARG A 487 6.45 -45.98 13.18
N VAL A 488 6.55 -44.76 12.66
CA VAL A 488 7.26 -44.43 11.42
C VAL A 488 8.41 -43.50 11.77
N GLN A 489 9.58 -43.71 11.17
CA GLN A 489 10.74 -42.81 11.26
C GLN A 489 11.17 -42.36 9.87
N PHE A 490 11.93 -41.28 9.82
CA PHE A 490 12.41 -40.68 8.57
C PHE A 490 13.92 -40.45 8.66
N ASP A 491 14.70 -41.33 8.03
CA ASP A 491 16.16 -41.21 8.03
C ASP A 491 16.61 -40.50 6.76
N ILE A 492 17.59 -39.60 6.86
CA ILE A 492 18.18 -38.94 5.71
C ILE A 492 19.32 -39.81 5.18
N VAL A 493 19.15 -40.32 3.97
CA VAL A 493 20.10 -41.25 3.33
C VAL A 493 21.14 -40.50 2.50
N GLU A 494 20.75 -39.38 1.90
CA GLU A 494 21.64 -38.64 1.01
C GLU A 494 21.38 -37.13 1.10
N TRP A 495 22.47 -36.37 1.30
CA TRP A 495 22.52 -34.92 1.21
C TRP A 495 23.26 -34.48 -0.06
N ASN A 496 22.90 -33.32 -0.58
CA ASN A 496 23.69 -32.65 -1.60
C ASN A 496 25.06 -32.27 -0.99
N PRO A 497 26.18 -32.81 -1.51
CA PRO A 497 27.50 -32.63 -0.91
C PRO A 497 27.99 -31.16 -0.91
N LEU A 498 27.37 -30.28 -1.69
CA LEU A 498 27.71 -28.84 -1.73
C LEU A 498 26.85 -27.98 -0.79
N ALA A 499 25.85 -28.57 -0.14
CA ALA A 499 24.91 -27.88 0.74
C ALA A 499 25.02 -28.35 2.20
N GLN A 500 26.09 -29.06 2.57
CA GLN A 500 26.36 -29.43 3.95
C GLN A 500 26.55 -28.15 4.79
N PRO A 501 25.73 -27.88 5.82
CA PRO A 501 26.11 -26.93 6.84
C PRO A 501 27.44 -27.37 7.46
N ALA A 502 28.32 -26.41 7.71
CA ALA A 502 29.67 -26.69 8.18
C ALA A 502 29.61 -27.50 9.49
N GLU A 503 30.13 -28.73 9.49
CA GLU A 503 30.42 -29.42 10.74
C GLU A 503 31.31 -28.51 11.60
N ALA A 504 30.80 -28.19 12.79
CA ALA A 504 31.66 -27.90 13.92
C ALA A 504 32.54 -29.13 14.10
N LYS A 505 33.76 -29.06 13.58
CA LYS A 505 34.83 -29.94 14.02
C LYS A 505 35.02 -29.69 15.51
N GLU A 506 34.51 -30.61 16.32
CA GLU A 506 35.04 -30.81 17.67
C GLU A 506 36.51 -31.23 17.50
N ASP A 507 37.42 -30.30 17.80
CA ASP A 507 38.82 -30.56 18.12
C ASP A 507 38.97 -30.80 19.63
#